data_AF-A0A2N4TZP7-F1
#
_entry.id   AF-A0A2N4TZP7-F1
#
_cell.length_a   1.000
_cell.length_b   1.000
_cell.length_c   1.000
_cell.angle_alpha   90.00
_cell.angle_beta   90.00
_cell.angle_gamma   90.00
#
_symmetry.space_group_name_H-M   'P 1'
#
loop_
_entity.id
_entity.type
_entity.pdbx_description
1 polymer ?
#
loop_
_entity_poly.entity_id
_entity_poly.type
_entity_poly.pdbx_seq_one_letter_code
_entity_poly.pdbx_strand_id
1 'polypeptide(L)'
;MKVPENAVVQINVINDDGAIHDIAVPAFGAQSDQIIGKGASTAIVFRATKSGTFEYLCTLPGHKAAGMFGKLIVGEPQEPVESTALDISQDPTAVGEPVGKRAPKKITLDLETTEVEGRLATGSTYKYWTFNNKVPGPFVRIRVGDTVTVNVTNAKEATHIHSVDFHAVTGPGGGAAVTQVAPGQTKSFTFKAMHPGLFVYHCATPMVAQHITNGMYGMILVEPEGGLSKVDREFYVMQGELYTAQKHGSQGLQEFSLEKLLDENPDHLMFNGSMDALSTKYKLEATVGETVRIFFGVGGPNLTSSFHVIGEVFDKVYDQASLTSPPLTDVQTTLVPPGGATMVEFKVDVPGNYILVDHALSRVEKGLSGILSVTGKEDYTIFHSTEKIDHSSGH
;
A
#
# COMPACT_ATOMS: atom_id res chain seq x y z
N MET A 1 -15.05 22.35 1.43
CA MET A 1 -13.81 21.66 1.04
C MET A 1 -12.63 22.54 1.41
N LYS A 2 -11.57 22.00 2.00
CA LYS A 2 -10.34 22.73 2.34
C LYS A 2 -9.17 22.06 1.61
N VAL A 3 -8.28 22.83 0.99
CA VAL A 3 -7.13 22.31 0.24
C VAL A 3 -5.89 23.20 0.45
N PRO A 4 -4.66 22.65 0.35
CA PRO A 4 -3.45 23.46 0.32
C PRO A 4 -3.39 24.38 -0.90
N GLU A 5 -2.67 25.50 -0.77
CA GLU A 5 -2.34 26.33 -1.93
C GLU A 5 -1.47 25.55 -2.92
N ASN A 6 -1.71 25.76 -4.22
CA ASN A 6 -1.08 25.08 -5.35
C ASN A 6 -1.37 23.57 -5.50
N ALA A 7 -2.21 22.99 -4.64
CA ALA A 7 -2.67 21.62 -4.80
C ALA A 7 -3.42 21.44 -6.14
N VAL A 8 -3.24 20.27 -6.75
CA VAL A 8 -4.13 19.78 -7.81
C VAL A 8 -5.38 19.24 -7.12
N VAL A 9 -6.55 19.74 -7.51
CA VAL A 9 -7.84 19.45 -6.89
C VAL A 9 -8.74 18.77 -7.91
N GLN A 10 -9.23 17.58 -7.57
CA GLN A 10 -10.27 16.89 -8.32
C GLN A 10 -11.60 16.97 -7.56
N ILE A 11 -12.68 17.33 -8.25
CA ILE A 11 -14.04 17.26 -7.72
C ILE A 11 -14.83 16.31 -8.59
N ASN A 12 -15.22 15.17 -8.02
CA ASN A 12 -16.13 14.21 -8.64
C ASN A 12 -17.57 14.53 -8.21
N VAL A 13 -18.49 14.62 -9.17
CA VAL A 13 -19.91 14.85 -8.92
C VAL A 13 -20.71 13.69 -9.49
N ILE A 14 -21.63 13.16 -8.70
CA ILE A 14 -22.53 12.07 -9.05
C ILE A 14 -23.96 12.60 -8.95
N ASN A 15 -24.73 12.47 -10.02
CA ASN A 15 -26.13 12.86 -10.05
C ASN A 15 -26.99 11.80 -9.36
N ASP A 16 -27.69 12.15 -8.27
CA ASP A 16 -28.57 11.22 -7.55
C ASP A 16 -30.07 11.44 -7.82
N ASP A 17 -30.49 12.64 -8.20
CA ASP A 17 -31.91 12.98 -8.31
C ASP A 17 -32.47 12.93 -9.75
N GLY A 18 -31.59 12.85 -10.76
CA GLY A 18 -31.96 12.80 -12.18
C GLY A 18 -32.32 14.17 -12.78
N ALA A 19 -32.12 15.27 -12.06
CA ALA A 19 -32.14 16.61 -12.64
C ALA A 19 -30.84 16.86 -13.42
N ILE A 20 -30.84 17.82 -14.36
CA ILE A 20 -29.59 18.18 -15.04
C ILE A 20 -28.71 18.93 -14.05
N HIS A 21 -27.42 18.60 -13.98
CA HIS A 21 -26.45 19.26 -13.11
C HIS A 21 -25.10 19.47 -13.81
N ASP A 22 -24.31 20.40 -13.29
CA ASP A 22 -22.87 20.50 -13.57
C ASP A 22 -22.15 20.95 -12.29
N ILE A 23 -20.83 21.09 -12.37
CA ILE A 23 -20.01 21.70 -11.33
C ILE A 23 -19.00 22.66 -11.93
N ALA A 24 -18.90 23.86 -11.36
CA ALA A 24 -17.89 24.83 -11.73
C ALA A 24 -17.20 25.42 -10.50
N VAL A 25 -15.92 25.76 -10.67
CA VAL A 25 -15.15 26.59 -9.74
C VAL A 25 -14.62 27.81 -10.52
N PRO A 26 -15.45 28.86 -10.71
CA PRO A 26 -15.16 29.95 -11.64
C PRO A 26 -13.83 30.67 -11.36
N ALA A 27 -13.44 30.78 -10.08
CA ALA A 27 -12.19 31.43 -9.67
C ALA A 27 -10.91 30.78 -10.25
N PHE A 28 -11.02 29.51 -10.65
CA PHE A 28 -9.95 28.71 -11.25
C PHE A 28 -10.28 28.28 -12.69
N GLY A 29 -11.35 28.83 -13.30
CA GLY A 29 -11.72 28.53 -14.69
C GLY A 29 -12.10 27.07 -14.95
N ALA A 30 -12.51 26.33 -13.93
CA ALA A 30 -12.86 24.92 -14.03
C ALA A 30 -14.37 24.75 -14.14
N GLN A 31 -14.84 23.96 -15.11
CA GLN A 31 -16.25 23.62 -15.28
C GLN A 31 -16.37 22.22 -15.91
N SER A 32 -17.33 21.44 -15.43
CA SER A 32 -17.63 20.11 -15.95
C SER A 32 -18.60 20.16 -17.12
N ASP A 33 -18.70 19.06 -17.86
CA ASP A 33 -19.88 18.78 -18.67
C ASP A 33 -21.14 18.65 -17.80
N GLN A 34 -22.30 18.84 -18.44
CA GLN A 34 -23.60 18.60 -17.79
C GLN A 34 -23.89 17.10 -17.70
N ILE A 35 -24.46 16.68 -16.57
CA ILE A 35 -24.91 15.31 -16.29
C ILE A 35 -26.44 15.31 -16.11
N ILE A 36 -27.12 14.33 -16.70
CA ILE A 36 -28.59 14.28 -16.77
C ILE A 36 -29.15 13.05 -16.03
N GLY A 37 -28.59 11.87 -16.30
CA GLY A 37 -29.12 10.62 -15.76
C GLY A 37 -28.78 10.41 -14.29
N LYS A 38 -29.69 9.79 -13.54
CA LYS A 38 -29.37 9.28 -12.19
C LYS A 38 -28.21 8.27 -12.29
N GLY A 39 -27.20 8.46 -11.44
CA GLY A 39 -25.95 7.71 -11.45
C GLY A 39 -24.91 8.21 -12.47
N ALA A 40 -25.24 9.18 -13.32
CA ALA A 40 -24.25 9.81 -14.20
C ALA A 40 -23.27 10.64 -13.36
N SER A 41 -22.01 10.62 -13.75
CA SER A 41 -20.93 11.29 -13.03
C SER A 41 -20.10 12.15 -13.96
N THR A 42 -19.53 13.22 -13.42
CA THR A 42 -18.55 14.08 -14.11
C THR A 42 -17.49 14.51 -13.11
N ALA A 43 -16.38 15.05 -13.62
CA ALA A 43 -15.30 15.54 -12.79
C ALA A 43 -14.70 16.82 -13.35
N ILE A 44 -14.11 17.63 -12.47
CA ILE A 44 -13.19 18.71 -12.83
C ILE A 44 -11.87 18.54 -12.11
N VAL A 45 -10.78 18.86 -12.79
CA VAL A 45 -9.43 18.91 -12.21
C VAL A 45 -8.84 20.29 -12.46
N PHE A 46 -8.34 20.93 -11.41
CA PHE A 46 -7.73 22.25 -11.51
C PHE A 46 -6.65 22.45 -10.45
N ARG A 47 -5.77 23.43 -10.65
CA ARG A 47 -4.77 23.81 -9.65
C ARG A 47 -5.29 24.97 -8.81
N ALA A 48 -5.26 24.83 -7.48
CA ALA A 48 -5.67 25.86 -6.53
C ALA A 48 -4.58 26.94 -6.35
N THR A 49 -4.31 27.70 -7.42
CA THR A 49 -3.21 28.69 -7.52
C THR A 49 -3.39 29.97 -6.72
N LYS A 50 -4.48 30.08 -5.93
CA LYS A 50 -4.85 31.29 -5.19
C LYS A 50 -5.35 30.88 -3.82
N SER A 51 -4.74 31.39 -2.76
CA SER A 51 -5.26 31.28 -1.40
C SER A 51 -6.53 32.13 -1.21
N GLY A 52 -7.45 31.65 -0.36
CA GLY A 52 -8.71 32.33 -0.05
C GLY A 52 -9.92 31.40 0.02
N THR A 53 -11.11 31.98 0.19
CA THR A 53 -12.38 31.24 0.11
C THR A 53 -13.06 31.51 -1.22
N PHE A 54 -13.33 30.45 -1.97
CA PHE A 54 -13.97 30.44 -3.28
C PHE A 54 -15.26 29.63 -3.25
N GLU A 55 -16.07 29.75 -4.29
CA GLU A 55 -17.28 28.97 -4.45
C GLU A 55 -17.08 27.89 -5.51
N TYR A 56 -17.62 26.70 -5.23
CA TYR A 56 -17.99 25.75 -6.27
C TYR A 56 -19.52 25.72 -6.38
N LEU A 57 -20.07 25.62 -7.59
CA LEU A 57 -21.52 25.78 -7.83
C LEU A 57 -22.02 25.05 -9.08
N CYS A 58 -23.32 24.79 -9.12
CA CYS A 58 -24.03 24.40 -10.34
C CYS A 58 -24.40 25.66 -11.13
N THR A 59 -23.99 25.74 -12.39
CA THR A 59 -24.16 26.91 -13.27
C THR A 59 -25.55 26.98 -13.91
N LEU A 60 -26.34 25.91 -13.78
CA LEU A 60 -27.66 25.84 -14.38
C LEU A 60 -28.62 26.90 -13.81
N PRO A 61 -29.48 27.49 -14.66
CA PRO A 61 -30.42 28.51 -14.23
C PRO A 61 -31.25 28.08 -13.02
N GLY A 62 -31.19 28.86 -11.94
CA GLY A 62 -31.95 28.61 -10.71
C GLY A 62 -31.30 27.63 -9.72
N HIS A 63 -30.34 26.81 -10.13
CA HIS A 63 -29.76 25.77 -9.25
C HIS A 63 -28.92 26.37 -8.12
N LYS A 64 -28.05 27.34 -8.41
CA LYS A 64 -27.32 28.09 -7.36
C LYS A 64 -28.30 28.77 -6.39
N ALA A 65 -29.35 29.40 -6.90
CA ALA A 65 -30.36 30.07 -6.07
C ALA A 65 -31.14 29.09 -5.19
N ALA A 66 -31.34 27.86 -5.67
CA ALA A 66 -31.91 26.75 -4.90
C ALA A 66 -30.92 26.13 -3.88
N GLY A 67 -29.67 26.62 -3.83
CA GLY A 67 -28.67 26.21 -2.84
C GLY A 67 -27.55 25.32 -3.37
N MET A 68 -27.44 25.07 -4.68
CA MET A 68 -26.37 24.25 -5.26
C MET A 68 -25.04 25.01 -5.36
N PHE A 69 -24.48 25.37 -4.21
CA PHE A 69 -23.13 25.92 -4.10
C PHE A 69 -22.49 25.50 -2.76
N GLY A 70 -21.16 25.56 -2.70
CA GLY A 70 -20.42 25.33 -1.47
C GLY A 70 -19.09 26.07 -1.47
N LYS A 71 -18.40 26.01 -0.33
CA LYS A 71 -17.14 26.73 -0.10
C LYS A 71 -15.92 25.85 -0.36
N LEU A 72 -15.01 26.36 -1.17
CA LEU A 72 -13.63 25.89 -1.33
C LEU A 72 -12.70 26.85 -0.59
N ILE A 73 -12.01 26.38 0.44
CA ILE A 73 -11.04 27.15 1.20
C ILE A 73 -9.64 26.68 0.78
N VAL A 74 -8.80 27.59 0.31
CA VAL A 74 -7.44 27.31 -0.18
C VAL A 74 -6.42 28.00 0.72
N GLY A 75 -5.41 27.25 1.17
CA GLY A 75 -4.25 27.80 1.88
C GLY A 75 -4.44 28.02 3.39
N GLU A 76 -5.61 27.75 3.96
CA GLU A 76 -5.76 27.68 5.42
C GLU A 76 -5.10 26.40 5.96
N PRO A 77 -4.27 26.47 7.02
CA PRO A 77 -3.73 25.30 7.68
C PRO A 77 -4.88 24.38 8.12
N GLN A 78 -4.86 23.13 7.64
CA GLN A 78 -5.73 22.11 8.20
C GLN A 78 -5.11 21.67 9.52
N GLU A 79 -5.83 21.85 10.63
CA GLU A 79 -5.40 21.24 11.89
C GLU A 79 -5.29 19.73 11.67
N PRO A 80 -4.17 19.10 12.07
CA PRO A 80 -4.04 17.66 12.00
C PRO A 80 -5.22 17.04 12.76
N VAL A 81 -5.98 16.17 12.09
CA VAL A 81 -6.92 15.31 12.81
C VAL A 81 -6.07 14.27 13.53
N GLU A 82 -5.70 14.56 14.78
CA GLU A 82 -4.99 13.60 15.62
C GLU A 82 -5.88 12.37 15.83
N SER A 83 -5.42 11.22 15.38
CA SER A 83 -6.02 9.94 15.68
C SER A 83 -5.33 9.35 16.90
N THR A 84 -6.10 8.88 17.87
CA THR A 84 -5.59 8.11 19.01
C THR A 84 -5.42 6.62 18.69
N ALA A 85 -5.80 6.18 17.48
CA ALA A 85 -5.68 4.79 17.07
C ALA A 85 -4.22 4.39 16.81
N LEU A 86 -3.95 3.09 16.90
CA LEU A 86 -2.60 2.57 16.72
C LEU A 86 -2.13 2.76 15.27
N ASP A 87 -0.87 3.14 15.09
CA ASP A 87 -0.23 3.13 13.78
C ASP A 87 0.24 1.72 13.44
N ILE A 88 -0.53 1.04 12.60
CA ILE A 88 -0.24 -0.31 12.13
C ILE A 88 0.70 -0.33 10.92
N SER A 89 1.09 0.81 10.37
CA SER A 89 1.81 0.82 9.09
C SER A 89 3.25 0.36 9.29
N GLN A 90 3.74 -0.54 8.43
CA GLN A 90 5.11 -1.03 8.50
C GLN A 90 6.10 -0.06 7.85
N ASP A 91 7.21 0.18 8.53
CA ASP A 91 8.32 0.96 7.99
C ASP A 91 8.90 0.21 6.77
N PRO A 92 8.91 0.82 5.56
CA PRO A 92 9.43 0.17 4.37
C PRO A 92 10.94 -0.12 4.47
N THR A 93 11.69 0.49 5.39
CA THR A 93 13.13 0.20 5.57
C THR A 93 13.38 -1.00 6.49
N ALA A 94 12.35 -1.58 7.10
CA ALA A 94 12.45 -2.71 8.03
C ALA A 94 12.68 -4.07 7.35
N VAL A 95 13.69 -4.16 6.46
CA VAL A 95 14.08 -5.37 5.72
C VAL A 95 15.09 -6.26 6.47
N GLY A 96 15.65 -5.77 7.58
CA GLY A 96 16.73 -6.42 8.32
C GLY A 96 18.04 -6.51 7.53
N GLU A 97 19.08 -7.03 8.18
CA GLU A 97 20.42 -7.10 7.59
C GLU A 97 20.57 -8.26 6.59
N PRO A 98 21.28 -8.06 5.46
CA PRO A 98 21.69 -9.15 4.58
C PRO A 98 22.37 -10.28 5.35
N VAL A 99 21.94 -11.53 5.14
CA VAL A 99 22.44 -12.66 5.96
C VAL A 99 23.93 -12.92 5.77
N GLY A 100 24.50 -12.42 4.66
CA GLY A 100 25.91 -12.50 4.32
C GLY A 100 26.39 -13.93 4.03
N LYS A 101 27.72 -14.07 3.89
CA LYS A 101 28.37 -15.36 3.66
C LYS A 101 28.56 -16.10 4.98
N ARG A 102 27.49 -16.72 5.48
CA ARG A 102 27.51 -17.58 6.67
C ARG A 102 27.04 -18.99 6.35
N ALA A 103 27.44 -19.95 7.17
CA ALA A 103 26.84 -21.29 7.15
C ALA A 103 25.38 -21.25 7.64
N PRO A 104 24.55 -22.25 7.26
CA PRO A 104 23.25 -22.47 7.87
C PRO A 104 23.32 -22.57 9.39
N LYS A 105 22.32 -22.01 10.09
CA LYS A 105 22.22 -22.05 11.55
C LYS A 105 20.79 -22.35 12.00
N LYS A 106 20.63 -22.53 13.31
CA LYS A 106 19.32 -22.55 13.96
C LYS A 106 18.86 -21.13 14.24
N ILE A 107 17.62 -20.82 13.90
CA ILE A 107 16.99 -19.50 14.11
C ILE A 107 15.68 -19.71 14.87
N THR A 108 15.38 -18.82 15.80
CA THR A 108 14.05 -18.72 16.41
C THR A 108 13.38 -17.47 15.87
N LEU A 109 12.13 -17.62 15.41
CA LEU A 109 11.26 -16.53 14.98
C LEU A 109 10.06 -16.49 15.92
N ASP A 110 9.86 -15.36 16.60
CA ASP A 110 8.72 -15.15 17.48
C ASP A 110 7.72 -14.20 16.81
N LEU A 111 6.53 -14.69 16.51
CA LEU A 111 5.41 -13.91 16.00
C LEU A 111 4.34 -13.77 17.08
N GLU A 112 3.83 -12.56 17.25
CA GLU A 112 2.67 -12.29 18.10
C GLU A 112 1.49 -11.88 17.23
N THR A 113 0.34 -12.51 17.43
CA THR A 113 -0.89 -12.17 16.70
C THR A 113 -1.79 -11.34 17.59
N THR A 114 -2.26 -10.20 17.08
CA THR A 114 -3.05 -9.22 17.83
C THR A 114 -4.23 -8.73 17.00
N GLU A 115 -5.31 -8.35 17.68
CA GLU A 115 -6.45 -7.64 17.10
C GLU A 115 -6.50 -6.22 17.69
N VAL A 116 -6.35 -5.19 16.87
CA VAL A 116 -6.15 -3.81 17.32
C VAL A 116 -6.94 -2.82 16.46
N GLU A 117 -7.46 -1.77 17.06
CA GLU A 117 -7.97 -0.63 16.29
C GLU A 117 -6.80 0.20 15.77
N GLY A 118 -6.62 0.19 14.46
CA GLY A 118 -5.57 0.88 13.75
C GLY A 118 -6.11 2.05 12.92
N ARG A 119 -5.27 3.04 12.69
CA ARG A 119 -5.57 4.14 11.76
C ARG A 119 -5.57 3.62 10.32
N LEU A 120 -6.66 3.85 9.59
CA LEU A 120 -6.78 3.53 8.16
C LEU A 120 -6.42 4.75 7.29
N ALA A 121 -6.96 5.92 7.63
CA ALA A 121 -6.72 7.18 6.95
C ALA A 121 -6.99 8.35 7.92
N THR A 122 -6.82 9.60 7.45
CA THR A 122 -7.17 10.77 8.25
C THR A 122 -8.64 10.74 8.66
N GLY A 123 -8.88 10.69 9.98
CA GLY A 123 -10.22 10.61 10.59
C GLY A 123 -10.95 9.29 10.42
N SER A 124 -10.28 8.21 9.97
CA SER A 124 -10.87 6.88 9.76
C SER A 124 -10.03 5.78 10.41
N THR A 125 -10.67 4.84 11.10
CA THR A 125 -10.05 3.71 11.81
C THR A 125 -10.63 2.37 11.37
N TYR A 126 -9.92 1.27 11.60
CA TYR A 126 -10.37 -0.09 11.30
C TYR A 126 -9.84 -1.08 12.34
N LYS A 127 -10.56 -2.18 12.58
CA LYS A 127 -10.08 -3.25 13.47
C LYS A 127 -9.19 -4.23 12.69
N TYR A 128 -7.89 -4.02 12.76
CA TYR A 128 -6.87 -4.86 12.11
C TYR A 128 -6.56 -6.10 12.93
N TRP A 129 -6.19 -7.16 12.22
CA TRP A 129 -5.58 -8.37 12.78
C TRP A 129 -4.17 -8.47 12.20
N THR A 130 -3.17 -8.58 13.06
CA THR A 130 -1.78 -8.36 12.61
C THR A 130 -0.84 -9.42 13.12
N PHE A 131 0.33 -9.50 12.49
CA PHE A 131 1.52 -10.05 13.11
C PHE A 131 2.35 -8.88 13.67
N ASN A 132 2.58 -8.85 14.98
CA ASN A 132 3.38 -7.88 15.71
C ASN A 132 2.89 -6.42 15.58
N ASN A 133 1.57 -6.19 15.61
CA ASN A 133 0.93 -4.87 15.55
C ASN A 133 1.26 -4.06 14.28
N LYS A 134 1.71 -4.73 13.21
CA LYS A 134 2.09 -4.09 11.95
C LYS A 134 1.51 -4.81 10.74
N VAL A 135 1.26 -4.04 9.68
CA VAL A 135 0.81 -4.50 8.37
C VAL A 135 1.73 -3.89 7.28
N PRO A 136 2.41 -4.71 6.47
CA PRO A 136 2.57 -6.15 6.68
C PRO A 136 3.29 -6.47 8.01
N GLY A 137 3.22 -7.74 8.40
CA GLY A 137 3.99 -8.29 9.52
C GLY A 137 5.51 -8.20 9.29
N PRO A 138 6.32 -8.61 10.28
CA PRO A 138 7.78 -8.52 10.21
C PRO A 138 8.36 -9.11 8.91
N PHE A 139 9.33 -8.41 8.31
CA PHE A 139 10.12 -8.99 7.22
C PHE A 139 11.07 -10.03 7.80
N VAL A 140 10.91 -11.30 7.43
CA VAL A 140 11.73 -12.39 7.94
C VAL A 140 12.88 -12.63 6.97
N ARG A 141 14.12 -12.49 7.41
CA ARG A 141 15.30 -12.65 6.55
C ARG A 141 16.17 -13.80 7.04
N ILE A 142 16.24 -14.88 6.27
CA ILE A 142 16.97 -16.11 6.59
C ILE A 142 17.80 -16.58 5.40
N ARG A 143 18.62 -17.62 5.59
CA ARG A 143 19.43 -18.23 4.52
C ARG A 143 18.88 -19.60 4.17
N VAL A 144 18.99 -19.98 2.90
CA VAL A 144 18.81 -21.38 2.50
C VAL A 144 19.66 -22.31 3.37
N GLY A 145 19.04 -23.40 3.82
CA GLY A 145 19.61 -24.40 4.72
C GLY A 145 19.36 -24.13 6.21
N ASP A 146 18.97 -22.92 6.62
CA ASP A 146 18.68 -22.62 8.03
C ASP A 146 17.59 -23.54 8.58
N THR A 147 17.69 -23.91 9.85
CA THR A 147 16.61 -24.56 10.59
C THR A 147 15.92 -23.52 11.46
N VAL A 148 14.66 -23.20 11.14
CA VAL A 148 13.91 -22.13 11.78
C VAL A 148 12.83 -22.73 12.66
N THR A 149 12.84 -22.40 13.94
CA THR A 149 11.74 -22.63 14.88
C THR A 149 10.88 -21.38 14.92
N VAL A 150 9.63 -21.50 14.51
CA VAL A 150 8.64 -20.42 14.60
C VAL A 150 7.78 -20.66 15.84
N ASN A 151 7.69 -19.65 16.70
CA ASN A 151 6.75 -19.58 17.81
C ASN A 151 5.67 -18.55 17.46
N VAL A 152 4.42 -18.96 17.50
CA VAL A 152 3.27 -18.08 17.27
C VAL A 152 2.52 -17.96 18.59
N THR A 153 2.49 -16.75 19.14
CA THR A 153 1.71 -16.41 20.34
C THR A 153 0.48 -15.63 19.91
N ASN A 154 -0.69 -16.01 20.40
CA ASN A 154 -1.91 -15.24 20.21
C ASN A 154 -2.18 -14.41 21.47
N ALA A 155 -2.37 -13.09 21.30
CA ALA A 155 -2.63 -12.18 22.40
C ALA A 155 -3.81 -12.68 23.25
N LYS A 156 -3.78 -12.41 24.56
CA LYS A 156 -4.85 -12.85 25.46
C LYS A 156 -6.17 -12.13 25.19
N GLU A 157 -6.06 -10.93 24.66
CA GLU A 157 -7.13 -9.98 24.34
C GLU A 157 -7.74 -10.27 22.96
N ALA A 158 -7.12 -11.13 22.15
CA ALA A 158 -7.66 -11.55 20.87
C ALA A 158 -8.97 -12.33 21.05
N THR A 159 -9.84 -12.23 20.05
CA THR A 159 -11.14 -12.91 20.04
C THR A 159 -11.19 -14.08 19.06
N HIS A 160 -10.23 -14.15 18.12
CA HIS A 160 -10.12 -15.18 17.10
C HIS A 160 -8.92 -16.11 17.34
N ILE A 161 -9.04 -17.33 16.81
CA ILE A 161 -7.87 -18.20 16.63
C ILE A 161 -7.03 -17.63 15.49
N HIS A 162 -5.72 -17.63 15.65
CA HIS A 162 -4.79 -17.21 14.61
C HIS A 162 -3.77 -18.31 14.31
N SER A 163 -3.21 -18.28 13.12
CA SER A 163 -2.20 -19.23 12.66
C SER A 163 -1.24 -18.58 11.68
N VAL A 164 -0.30 -19.35 11.16
CA VAL A 164 0.60 -18.88 10.09
C VAL A 164 0.90 -20.00 9.10
N ASP A 165 0.77 -19.66 7.82
CA ASP A 165 1.25 -20.39 6.66
C ASP A 165 2.38 -19.58 6.05
N PHE A 166 3.59 -20.15 5.96
CA PHE A 166 4.68 -19.58 5.19
C PHE A 166 4.82 -20.36 3.88
N HIS A 167 4.81 -19.65 2.74
CA HIS A 167 5.01 -20.31 1.44
C HIS A 167 6.44 -20.86 1.26
N ALA A 168 7.38 -20.44 2.12
CA ALA A 168 8.73 -21.00 2.20
C ALA A 168 8.81 -22.38 2.91
N VAL A 169 7.72 -22.85 3.54
CA VAL A 169 7.70 -24.07 4.36
C VAL A 169 7.19 -25.27 3.56
N THR A 170 8.02 -26.30 3.45
CA THR A 170 7.59 -27.61 2.96
C THR A 170 7.03 -28.46 4.11
N GLY A 171 5.73 -28.35 4.35
CA GLY A 171 5.02 -29.11 5.39
C GLY A 171 3.51 -28.84 5.37
N PRO A 172 2.69 -29.57 6.14
CA PRO A 172 1.23 -29.41 6.14
C PRO A 172 0.80 -27.96 6.43
N GLY A 173 0.13 -27.35 5.44
CA GLY A 173 -0.36 -25.97 5.50
C GLY A 173 0.73 -24.91 5.72
N GLY A 174 1.98 -25.19 5.34
CA GLY A 174 3.11 -24.26 5.54
C GLY A 174 3.37 -23.88 7.01
N GLY A 175 2.92 -24.71 7.96
CA GLY A 175 2.95 -24.43 9.40
C GLY A 175 1.55 -24.28 10.03
N ALA A 176 0.53 -23.99 9.23
CA ALA A 176 -0.82 -23.69 9.72
C ALA A 176 -1.49 -24.88 10.42
N ALA A 177 -1.21 -26.10 9.98
CA ALA A 177 -1.80 -27.33 10.55
C ALA A 177 -1.44 -27.53 12.03
N VAL A 178 -0.34 -26.92 12.49
CA VAL A 178 0.15 -27.03 13.87
C VAL A 178 0.14 -25.70 14.62
N THR A 179 -0.23 -24.60 13.95
CA THR A 179 -0.27 -23.24 14.55
C THR A 179 -1.68 -22.67 14.64
N GLN A 180 -2.74 -23.47 14.70
CA GLN A 180 -4.08 -22.96 15.08
C GLN A 180 -4.07 -22.55 16.57
N VAL A 181 -3.68 -21.32 16.89
CA VAL A 181 -3.39 -20.81 18.23
C VAL A 181 -4.59 -20.07 18.81
N ALA A 182 -5.17 -20.59 19.91
CA ALA A 182 -6.24 -19.90 20.63
C ALA A 182 -5.69 -18.70 21.43
N PRO A 183 -6.53 -17.68 21.73
CA PRO A 183 -6.11 -16.52 22.53
C PRO A 183 -5.37 -16.90 23.81
N GLY A 184 -4.27 -16.21 24.08
CA GLY A 184 -3.40 -16.43 25.25
C GLY A 184 -2.51 -17.67 25.19
N GLN A 185 -2.48 -18.41 24.08
CA GLN A 185 -1.63 -19.57 23.89
C GLN A 185 -0.44 -19.28 22.97
N THR A 186 0.52 -20.19 23.01
CA THR A 186 1.64 -20.24 22.06
C THR A 186 1.69 -21.64 21.43
N LYS A 187 1.89 -21.70 20.11
CA LYS A 187 2.23 -22.94 19.41
C LYS A 187 3.48 -22.74 18.56
N SER A 188 4.18 -23.83 18.29
CA SER A 188 5.47 -23.76 17.60
C SER A 188 5.63 -24.87 16.58
N PHE A 189 6.44 -24.62 15.56
CA PHE A 189 6.92 -25.63 14.63
C PHE A 189 8.34 -25.31 14.18
N THR A 190 9.06 -26.32 13.69
CA THR A 190 10.40 -26.14 13.14
C THR A 190 10.44 -26.63 11.71
N PHE A 191 11.02 -25.83 10.81
CA PHE A 191 11.23 -26.20 9.42
C PHE A 191 12.69 -25.96 9.01
N LYS A 192 13.09 -26.58 7.89
CA LYS A 192 14.36 -26.28 7.23
C LYS A 192 14.04 -25.45 5.99
N ALA A 193 14.72 -24.33 5.80
CA ALA A 193 14.55 -23.48 4.62
C ALA A 193 15.23 -24.16 3.41
N MET A 194 14.44 -24.85 2.59
CA MET A 194 14.98 -25.71 1.51
C MET A 194 15.18 -24.98 0.19
N HIS A 195 14.45 -23.88 -0.04
CA HIS A 195 14.40 -23.19 -1.33
C HIS A 195 14.71 -21.70 -1.15
N PRO A 196 15.72 -21.15 -1.86
CA PRO A 196 15.91 -19.71 -1.89
C PRO A 196 14.80 -19.05 -2.71
N GLY A 197 14.33 -17.90 -2.25
CA GLY A 197 13.20 -17.18 -2.83
C GLY A 197 12.71 -16.08 -1.89
N LEU A 198 11.85 -15.21 -2.40
CA LEU A 198 11.04 -14.30 -1.59
C LEU A 198 9.61 -14.82 -1.58
N PHE A 199 9.07 -15.06 -0.38
CA PHE A 199 7.80 -15.74 -0.20
C PHE A 199 6.88 -14.92 0.70
N VAL A 200 5.58 -14.97 0.44
CA VAL A 200 4.57 -14.44 1.36
C VAL A 200 4.37 -15.44 2.51
N TYR A 201 4.03 -14.93 3.68
CA TYR A 201 3.39 -15.69 4.74
C TYR A 201 2.13 -14.98 5.18
N HIS A 202 1.13 -15.73 5.65
CA HIS A 202 -0.13 -15.16 6.08
C HIS A 202 -0.84 -16.05 7.11
N CYS A 203 -1.85 -15.51 7.79
CA CYS A 203 -2.71 -16.35 8.62
C CYS A 203 -3.52 -17.31 7.75
N ALA A 204 -3.77 -18.53 8.27
CA ALA A 204 -4.48 -19.59 7.56
C ALA A 204 -5.57 -20.22 8.44
N THR A 205 -6.18 -19.42 9.32
CA THR A 205 -7.38 -19.78 10.07
C THR A 205 -8.62 -19.43 9.24
N PRO A 206 -9.65 -20.30 9.14
CA PRO A 206 -10.89 -19.98 8.45
C PRO A 206 -11.68 -18.82 9.11
N MET A 207 -12.22 -17.85 8.38
CA MET A 207 -12.10 -17.63 6.93
C MET A 207 -10.76 -16.97 6.57
N VAL A 208 -9.90 -17.68 5.84
CA VAL A 208 -8.53 -17.22 5.55
C VAL A 208 -8.50 -15.84 4.89
N ALA A 209 -9.39 -15.61 3.91
CA ALA A 209 -9.49 -14.32 3.23
C ALA A 209 -9.80 -13.15 4.19
N GLN A 210 -10.63 -13.37 5.22
CA GLN A 210 -10.91 -12.36 6.24
C GLN A 210 -9.68 -12.06 7.10
N HIS A 211 -8.91 -13.10 7.47
CA HIS A 211 -7.68 -12.88 8.21
C HIS A 211 -6.63 -12.11 7.39
N ILE A 212 -6.51 -12.41 6.10
CA ILE A 212 -5.60 -11.72 5.19
C ILE A 212 -6.01 -10.26 5.02
N THR A 213 -7.27 -9.98 4.64
CA THR A 213 -7.73 -8.59 4.44
C THR A 213 -7.55 -7.75 5.71
N ASN A 214 -7.76 -8.32 6.89
CA ASN A 214 -7.55 -7.61 8.16
C ASN A 214 -6.07 -7.27 8.47
N GLY A 215 -5.11 -7.74 7.67
CA GLY A 215 -3.70 -7.35 7.76
C GLY A 215 -2.72 -8.48 8.08
N MET A 216 -3.18 -9.74 8.20
CA MET A 216 -2.32 -10.86 8.60
C MET A 216 -1.54 -11.44 7.42
N TYR A 217 -0.60 -10.66 6.88
CA TYR A 217 0.34 -11.09 5.85
C TYR A 217 1.71 -10.41 6.04
N GLY A 218 2.78 -11.06 5.57
CA GLY A 218 4.13 -10.52 5.54
C GLY A 218 5.02 -11.30 4.56
N MET A 219 6.31 -10.97 4.50
CA MET A 219 7.26 -11.67 3.64
C MET A 219 8.41 -12.32 4.40
N ILE A 220 8.84 -13.47 3.88
CA ILE A 220 10.05 -14.18 4.26
C ILE A 220 11.00 -14.29 3.06
N LEU A 221 12.19 -13.72 3.19
CA LEU A 221 13.29 -13.87 2.25
C LEU A 221 14.18 -15.03 2.71
N VAL A 222 14.27 -16.06 1.87
CA VAL A 222 15.27 -17.11 1.97
C VAL A 222 16.41 -16.78 1.02
N GLU A 223 17.46 -16.14 1.54
CA GLU A 223 18.60 -15.77 0.72
C GLU A 223 19.36 -17.00 0.17
N PRO A 224 19.83 -16.95 -1.08
CA PRO A 224 20.69 -17.98 -1.65
C PRO A 224 22.06 -18.01 -0.97
N GLU A 225 22.85 -19.04 -1.24
CA GLU A 225 24.13 -19.27 -0.54
C GLU A 225 25.14 -18.13 -0.64
N GLY A 226 25.13 -17.41 -1.76
CA GLY A 226 25.99 -16.26 -2.03
C GLY A 226 25.44 -14.93 -1.53
N GLY A 227 24.23 -14.92 -0.98
CA GLY A 227 23.43 -13.72 -0.74
C GLY A 227 22.91 -13.10 -2.03
N LEU A 228 22.16 -12.00 -1.89
CA LEU A 228 21.71 -11.20 -3.04
C LEU A 228 22.85 -10.29 -3.57
N SER A 229 22.69 -9.75 -4.78
CA SER A 229 23.54 -8.66 -5.28
C SER A 229 23.52 -7.49 -4.30
N LYS A 230 24.64 -6.77 -4.20
CA LYS A 230 24.67 -5.54 -3.41
C LYS A 230 23.87 -4.45 -4.10
N VAL A 231 23.13 -3.70 -3.30
CA VAL A 231 22.40 -2.49 -3.64
C VAL A 231 22.61 -1.48 -2.51
N ASP A 232 22.34 -0.21 -2.74
CA ASP A 232 22.56 0.85 -1.76
C ASP A 232 21.35 1.00 -0.80
N ARG A 233 20.13 0.73 -1.31
CA ARG A 233 18.87 0.81 -0.54
C ARG A 233 18.00 -0.41 -0.79
N GLU A 234 17.35 -0.88 0.28
CA GLU A 234 16.36 -1.95 0.23
C GLU A 234 15.05 -1.50 0.90
N PHE A 235 13.92 -1.78 0.27
CA PHE A 235 12.59 -1.45 0.79
C PHE A 235 11.65 -2.66 0.82
N TYR A 236 10.72 -2.68 1.78
CA TYR A 236 9.70 -3.69 2.03
C TYR A 236 8.32 -3.08 1.82
N VAL A 237 7.65 -3.53 0.76
CA VAL A 237 6.33 -3.03 0.39
C VAL A 237 5.40 -4.22 0.17
N MET A 238 4.21 -4.17 0.78
CA MET A 238 3.14 -5.11 0.44
C MET A 238 1.83 -4.42 0.16
N GLN A 239 1.13 -4.91 -0.86
CA GLN A 239 -0.23 -4.52 -1.22
C GLN A 239 -1.26 -5.41 -0.53
N GLY A 240 -2.33 -4.80 -0.04
CA GLY A 240 -3.53 -5.49 0.43
C GLY A 240 -4.79 -4.68 0.17
N GLU A 241 -5.94 -5.36 0.25
CA GLU A 241 -7.25 -4.76 0.13
C GLU A 241 -8.03 -4.82 1.44
N LEU A 242 -8.87 -3.81 1.71
CA LEU A 242 -9.90 -3.85 2.75
C LEU A 242 -11.30 -3.72 2.14
N TYR A 243 -12.22 -4.51 2.69
CA TYR A 243 -13.62 -4.59 2.28
C TYR A 243 -14.47 -4.07 3.43
N THR A 244 -14.95 -2.83 3.33
CA THR A 244 -15.62 -2.14 4.43
C THR A 244 -17.12 -2.03 4.16
N ALA A 245 -17.96 -2.00 5.20
CA ALA A 245 -19.40 -1.79 5.03
C ALA A 245 -19.68 -0.35 4.58
N GLN A 246 -18.95 0.60 5.16
CA GLN A 246 -18.95 2.00 4.82
C GLN A 246 -18.30 2.24 3.45
N LYS A 247 -18.57 3.40 2.84
CA LYS A 247 -17.99 3.77 1.54
C LYS A 247 -16.59 4.35 1.73
N HIS A 248 -15.75 4.20 0.71
CA HIS A 248 -14.48 4.93 0.61
C HIS A 248 -14.62 6.42 0.98
N GLY A 249 -13.70 6.93 1.80
CA GLY A 249 -13.69 8.32 2.30
C GLY A 249 -14.55 8.59 3.55
N SER A 250 -15.31 7.59 4.03
CA SER A 250 -16.09 7.70 5.27
C SER A 250 -15.19 7.90 6.49
N GLN A 251 -15.64 8.74 7.42
CA GLN A 251 -14.95 9.02 8.68
C GLN A 251 -15.40 8.03 9.77
N GLY A 252 -14.64 7.94 10.86
CA GLY A 252 -14.89 7.07 12.00
C GLY A 252 -14.46 5.61 11.77
N LEU A 253 -14.92 4.72 12.65
CA LEU A 253 -14.64 3.29 12.57
C LEU A 253 -15.29 2.68 11.34
N GLN A 254 -14.47 2.09 10.48
CA GLN A 254 -14.91 1.26 9.37
C GLN A 254 -15.03 -0.19 9.84
N GLU A 255 -16.04 -0.89 9.34
CA GLU A 255 -16.37 -2.26 9.70
C GLU A 255 -16.23 -3.18 8.49
N PHE A 256 -15.86 -4.44 8.72
CA PHE A 256 -15.71 -5.44 7.67
C PHE A 256 -17.04 -5.75 6.96
N SER A 257 -17.01 -5.93 5.63
CA SER A 257 -18.14 -6.43 4.84
C SER A 257 -17.82 -7.79 4.19
N LEU A 258 -18.50 -8.84 4.65
CA LEU A 258 -18.37 -10.18 4.09
C LEU A 258 -18.87 -10.24 2.64
N GLU A 259 -19.99 -9.58 2.34
CA GLU A 259 -20.57 -9.56 0.99
C GLU A 259 -19.58 -8.98 -0.02
N LYS A 260 -19.01 -7.81 0.27
CA LYS A 260 -18.01 -7.18 -0.60
C LYS A 260 -16.74 -8.02 -0.76
N LEU A 261 -16.29 -8.72 0.29
CA LEU A 261 -15.16 -9.63 0.20
C LEU A 261 -15.43 -10.78 -0.77
N LEU A 262 -16.62 -11.40 -0.68
CA LEU A 262 -17.03 -12.51 -1.54
C LEU A 262 -17.25 -12.07 -2.99
N ASP A 263 -17.66 -10.82 -3.19
CA ASP A 263 -17.82 -10.20 -4.52
C ASP A 263 -16.51 -9.64 -5.10
N GLU A 264 -15.39 -9.76 -4.36
CA GLU A 264 -14.08 -9.20 -4.71
C GLU A 264 -14.13 -7.68 -5.04
N ASN A 265 -14.98 -6.94 -4.32
CA ASN A 265 -15.20 -5.52 -4.51
C ASN A 265 -14.68 -4.68 -3.33
N PRO A 266 -13.37 -4.43 -3.23
CA PRO A 266 -12.78 -3.71 -2.09
C PRO A 266 -13.06 -2.21 -2.14
N ASP A 267 -13.17 -1.59 -0.97
CA ASP A 267 -13.31 -0.13 -0.83
C ASP A 267 -11.96 0.57 -0.74
N HIS A 268 -10.96 -0.11 -0.19
CA HIS A 268 -9.63 0.44 0.04
C HIS A 268 -8.57 -0.51 -0.46
N LEU A 269 -7.53 0.05 -1.07
CA LEU A 269 -6.30 -0.66 -1.35
C LEU A 269 -5.15 0.18 -0.82
N MET A 270 -4.18 -0.49 -0.19
CA MET A 270 -3.10 0.20 0.50
C MET A 270 -1.77 -0.52 0.34
N PHE A 271 -0.70 0.26 0.33
CA PHE A 271 0.62 -0.25 0.63
C PHE A 271 0.86 -0.13 2.13
N ASN A 272 1.39 -1.17 2.75
CA ASN A 272 1.79 -1.18 4.16
C ASN A 272 0.68 -0.73 5.14
N GLY A 273 -0.55 -1.20 4.91
CA GLY A 273 -1.61 -1.27 5.92
C GLY A 273 -2.46 -0.04 6.12
N SER A 274 -2.01 1.15 5.75
CA SER A 274 -2.82 2.37 5.80
C SER A 274 -2.71 3.17 4.50
N MET A 275 -3.73 3.98 4.23
CA MET A 275 -3.91 4.71 2.97
C MET A 275 -2.80 5.71 2.66
N ASP A 276 -2.12 6.20 3.69
CA ASP A 276 -1.07 7.21 3.57
C ASP A 276 0.28 6.73 4.12
N ALA A 277 0.40 5.41 4.35
CA ALA A 277 1.59 4.77 4.91
C ALA A 277 2.86 5.17 4.17
N LEU A 278 2.83 5.12 2.83
CA LEU A 278 4.01 5.36 1.98
C LEU A 278 3.99 6.71 1.24
N SER A 279 2.95 7.53 1.43
CA SER A 279 2.86 8.85 0.79
C SER A 279 3.16 9.99 1.76
N THR A 280 2.72 9.88 3.01
CA THR A 280 2.91 10.94 4.02
C THR A 280 3.70 10.46 5.24
N LYS A 281 3.47 9.22 5.67
CA LYS A 281 3.94 8.74 6.96
C LYS A 281 5.39 8.24 6.94
N TYR A 282 5.65 7.20 6.15
CA TYR A 282 6.96 6.64 5.92
C TYR A 282 7.44 7.03 4.54
N LYS A 283 8.54 7.76 4.47
CA LYS A 283 9.13 8.16 3.21
C LYS A 283 10.11 7.08 2.75
N LEU A 284 9.94 6.60 1.51
CA LEU A 284 11.02 5.90 0.84
C LEU A 284 11.98 6.98 0.35
N GLU A 285 13.25 6.92 0.74
CA GLU A 285 14.23 7.96 0.41
C GLU A 285 15.48 7.36 -0.22
N ALA A 286 15.96 7.97 -1.30
CA ALA A 286 17.21 7.60 -1.95
C ALA A 286 17.94 8.85 -2.45
N THR A 287 19.20 8.68 -2.85
CA THR A 287 20.03 9.73 -3.46
C THR A 287 20.39 9.35 -4.89
N VAL A 288 20.40 10.33 -5.81
CA VAL A 288 20.86 10.14 -7.19
C VAL A 288 22.17 9.36 -7.23
N GLY A 289 22.20 8.29 -8.01
CA GLY A 289 23.31 7.37 -8.14
C GLY A 289 23.18 6.07 -7.33
N GLU A 290 22.31 6.03 -6.31
CA GLU A 290 22.05 4.82 -5.53
C GLU A 290 21.26 3.78 -6.36
N THR A 291 21.59 2.51 -6.17
CA THR A 291 20.78 1.39 -6.63
C THR A 291 19.76 1.02 -5.57
N VAL A 292 18.49 1.00 -5.94
CA VAL A 292 17.36 0.67 -5.07
C VAL A 292 16.88 -0.75 -5.37
N ARG A 293 16.54 -1.50 -4.32
CA ARG A 293 15.79 -2.75 -4.41
C ARG A 293 14.48 -2.63 -3.64
N ILE A 294 13.38 -3.08 -4.23
CA ILE A 294 12.09 -3.18 -3.55
C ILE A 294 11.69 -4.66 -3.51
N PHE A 295 11.54 -5.19 -2.30
CA PHE A 295 10.82 -6.42 -2.04
C PHE A 295 9.34 -6.10 -2.06
N PHE A 296 8.64 -6.56 -3.09
CA PHE A 296 7.22 -6.26 -3.29
C PHE A 296 6.38 -7.54 -3.22
N GLY A 297 5.38 -7.56 -2.35
CA GLY A 297 4.46 -8.69 -2.20
C GLY A 297 2.99 -8.27 -2.26
N VAL A 298 2.12 -9.20 -2.61
CA VAL A 298 0.68 -8.98 -2.53
C VAL A 298 0.10 -9.93 -1.49
N GLY A 299 -0.27 -9.38 -0.34
CA GLY A 299 -1.07 -10.13 0.64
C GLY A 299 -2.45 -10.43 0.05
N GLY A 300 -3.04 -9.44 -0.62
CA GLY A 300 -4.35 -9.54 -1.26
C GLY A 300 -5.49 -9.22 -0.29
N PRO A 301 -6.53 -10.08 -0.19
CA PRO A 301 -6.52 -11.49 -0.58
C PRO A 301 -6.79 -11.81 -2.06
N ASN A 302 -7.32 -10.89 -2.87
CA ASN A 302 -7.91 -11.28 -4.16
C ASN A 302 -7.22 -10.66 -5.39
N LEU A 303 -6.77 -9.41 -5.31
CA LEU A 303 -6.40 -8.68 -6.52
C LEU A 303 -4.91 -8.83 -6.87
N THR A 304 -4.64 -9.21 -8.11
CA THR A 304 -3.28 -9.15 -8.68
C THR A 304 -2.87 -7.69 -8.87
N SER A 305 -1.64 -7.35 -8.47
CA SER A 305 -1.05 -6.03 -8.68
C SER A 305 -0.33 -5.93 -10.02
N SER A 306 -0.52 -4.83 -10.73
CA SER A 306 0.33 -4.43 -11.86
C SER A 306 1.38 -3.43 -11.36
N PHE A 307 2.36 -3.91 -10.60
CA PHE A 307 3.28 -3.05 -9.86
C PHE A 307 4.18 -2.25 -10.79
N HIS A 308 4.21 -0.94 -10.59
CA HIS A 308 4.94 0.03 -11.38
C HIS A 308 5.47 1.16 -10.49
N VAL A 309 6.59 1.76 -10.89
CA VAL A 309 7.14 2.99 -10.30
C VAL A 309 7.13 4.07 -11.39
N ILE A 310 6.21 5.02 -11.27
CA ILE A 310 6.07 6.13 -12.23
C ILE A 310 7.37 6.93 -12.24
N GLY A 311 7.94 7.11 -13.42
CA GLY A 311 9.20 7.82 -13.64
C GLY A 311 10.43 6.92 -13.73
N GLU A 312 10.31 5.62 -13.41
CA GLU A 312 11.42 4.66 -13.49
C GLU A 312 11.13 3.46 -14.41
N VAL A 313 12.21 2.77 -14.78
CA VAL A 313 12.18 1.46 -15.42
C VAL A 313 12.95 0.48 -14.53
N PHE A 314 12.43 -0.74 -14.34
CA PHE A 314 13.13 -1.74 -13.54
C PHE A 314 14.30 -2.32 -14.34
N ASP A 315 15.53 -2.03 -13.91
CA ASP A 315 16.75 -2.66 -14.45
C ASP A 315 16.70 -4.18 -14.31
N LYS A 316 16.13 -4.66 -13.19
CA LYS A 316 15.91 -6.09 -12.96
C LYS A 316 14.55 -6.37 -12.33
N VAL A 317 13.89 -7.41 -12.83
CA VAL A 317 12.69 -8.00 -12.21
C VAL A 317 12.94 -9.48 -11.99
N TYR A 318 12.88 -9.89 -10.74
CA TYR A 318 12.91 -11.29 -10.33
C TYR A 318 11.49 -11.84 -10.47
N ASP A 319 11.20 -12.34 -11.67
CA ASP A 319 9.88 -12.86 -12.01
C ASP A 319 9.45 -13.96 -11.02
N GLN A 320 8.20 -13.86 -10.54
CA GLN A 320 7.63 -14.72 -9.50
C GLN A 320 8.51 -14.86 -8.25
N ALA A 321 9.36 -13.87 -7.97
CA ALA A 321 10.34 -13.89 -6.88
C ALA A 321 11.34 -15.07 -6.93
N SER A 322 11.58 -15.64 -8.13
CA SER A 322 12.60 -16.67 -8.33
C SER A 322 14.00 -16.09 -8.16
N LEU A 323 14.75 -16.54 -7.13
CA LEU A 323 16.14 -16.13 -6.90
C LEU A 323 17.17 -17.08 -7.55
N THR A 324 16.70 -18.11 -8.25
CA THR A 324 17.54 -19.08 -8.96
C THR A 324 17.54 -18.89 -10.47
N SER A 325 16.51 -18.21 -11.00
CA SER A 325 16.43 -17.83 -12.41
C SER A 325 17.14 -16.49 -12.62
N PRO A 326 17.72 -16.24 -13.80
CA PRO A 326 18.16 -14.88 -14.16
C PRO A 326 16.96 -13.93 -14.09
N PRO A 327 17.11 -12.71 -13.54
CA PRO A 327 16.04 -11.73 -13.59
C PRO A 327 15.82 -11.27 -15.04
N LEU A 328 14.57 -10.89 -15.34
CA LEU A 328 14.27 -10.10 -16.53
C LEU A 328 14.92 -8.73 -16.39
N THR A 329 15.23 -8.07 -17.51
CA THR A 329 15.81 -6.72 -17.53
C THR A 329 14.92 -5.74 -18.28
N ASP A 330 15.04 -4.45 -17.95
CA ASP A 330 14.41 -3.34 -18.67
C ASP A 330 12.87 -3.44 -18.72
N VAL A 331 12.26 -3.72 -17.57
CA VAL A 331 10.82 -3.99 -17.43
C VAL A 331 10.09 -2.77 -16.85
N GLN A 332 9.03 -2.32 -17.51
CA GLN A 332 8.25 -1.16 -17.05
C GLN A 332 7.30 -1.48 -15.89
N THR A 333 6.70 -2.67 -15.87
CA THR A 333 5.63 -3.07 -14.96
C THR A 333 5.64 -4.58 -14.84
N THR A 334 5.42 -5.10 -13.63
CA THR A 334 5.39 -6.54 -13.37
C THR A 334 4.10 -6.96 -12.68
N LEU A 335 3.59 -8.14 -13.04
CA LEU A 335 2.37 -8.70 -12.45
C LEU A 335 2.73 -9.50 -11.20
N VAL A 336 2.04 -9.24 -10.10
CA VAL A 336 2.27 -9.94 -8.83
C VAL A 336 0.92 -10.44 -8.29
N PRO A 337 0.66 -11.75 -8.27
CA PRO A 337 -0.61 -12.30 -7.83
C PRO A 337 -0.76 -12.23 -6.30
N PRO A 338 -1.98 -12.31 -5.74
CA PRO A 338 -2.18 -12.47 -4.30
C PRO A 338 -1.51 -13.76 -3.81
N GLY A 339 -0.85 -13.67 -2.64
CA GLY A 339 0.04 -14.73 -2.15
C GLY A 339 1.37 -14.82 -2.89
N GLY A 340 1.61 -13.96 -3.89
CA GLY A 340 2.85 -13.87 -4.65
C GLY A 340 3.72 -12.69 -4.22
N ALA A 341 4.97 -12.73 -4.68
CA ALA A 341 5.92 -11.65 -4.50
C ALA A 341 6.82 -11.49 -5.74
N THR A 342 7.53 -10.39 -5.79
CA THR A 342 8.63 -10.12 -6.73
C THR A 342 9.68 -9.27 -6.02
N MET A 343 10.84 -9.16 -6.66
CA MET A 343 11.89 -8.24 -6.26
C MET A 343 12.27 -7.44 -7.50
N VAL A 344 12.32 -6.12 -7.37
CA VAL A 344 12.75 -5.22 -8.46
C VAL A 344 13.99 -4.45 -8.03
N GLU A 345 14.87 -4.18 -8.99
CA GLU A 345 16.05 -3.32 -8.80
C GLU A 345 16.09 -2.27 -9.90
N PHE A 346 16.50 -1.05 -9.54
CA PHE A 346 16.75 0.04 -10.48
C PHE A 346 17.71 1.06 -9.86
N LYS A 347 18.48 1.76 -10.70
CA LYS A 347 19.28 2.91 -10.28
C LYS A 347 18.48 4.20 -10.40
N VAL A 348 18.54 5.06 -9.39
CA VAL A 348 17.88 6.37 -9.46
C VAL A 348 18.84 7.40 -10.06
N ASP A 349 18.53 7.88 -11.26
CA ASP A 349 19.46 8.72 -12.04
C ASP A 349 19.13 10.21 -12.02
N VAL A 350 17.89 10.59 -11.68
CA VAL A 350 17.40 11.97 -11.66
C VAL A 350 16.72 12.24 -10.31
N PRO A 351 16.89 13.43 -9.70
CA PRO A 351 16.17 13.74 -8.47
C PRO A 351 14.67 13.96 -8.76
N GLY A 352 13.80 13.53 -7.85
CA GLY A 352 12.36 13.62 -8.05
C GLY A 352 11.55 12.76 -7.09
N ASN A 353 10.24 12.91 -7.16
CA ASN A 353 9.30 12.01 -6.51
C ASN A 353 8.87 10.94 -7.52
N TYR A 354 9.13 9.69 -7.20
CA TYR A 354 8.76 8.53 -7.99
C TYR A 354 7.61 7.81 -7.31
N ILE A 355 6.55 7.49 -8.07
CA ILE A 355 5.28 7.07 -7.48
C ILE A 355 5.09 5.58 -7.65
N LEU A 356 5.08 4.85 -6.53
CA LEU A 356 4.73 3.43 -6.51
C LEU A 356 3.22 3.31 -6.72
N VAL A 357 2.81 2.50 -7.69
CA VAL A 357 1.39 2.27 -8.00
C VAL A 357 1.14 0.81 -8.38
N ASP A 358 -0.13 0.45 -8.30
CA ASP A 358 -0.69 -0.62 -9.11
C ASP A 358 -1.34 0.01 -10.35
N HIS A 359 -0.86 -0.37 -11.53
CA HIS A 359 -1.25 0.26 -12.79
C HIS A 359 -2.69 -0.04 -13.23
N ALA A 360 -3.44 -0.84 -12.47
CA ALA A 360 -4.91 -0.75 -12.47
C ALA A 360 -5.35 0.54 -11.73
N LEU A 361 -5.07 1.69 -12.36
CA LEU A 361 -4.97 3.02 -11.74
C LEU A 361 -6.22 3.53 -11.02
N SER A 362 -7.41 2.98 -11.29
CA SER A 362 -8.59 3.26 -10.45
C SER A 362 -8.35 2.95 -8.97
N ARG A 363 -7.34 2.13 -8.65
CA ARG A 363 -6.93 1.78 -7.28
C ARG A 363 -6.20 2.92 -6.56
N VAL A 364 -5.61 3.88 -7.29
CA VAL A 364 -5.03 5.10 -6.69
C VAL A 364 -6.12 5.92 -6.00
N GLU A 365 -7.29 6.05 -6.64
CA GLU A 365 -8.48 6.70 -6.07
C GLU A 365 -9.08 5.93 -4.88
N LYS A 366 -8.66 4.67 -4.68
CA LYS A 366 -8.98 3.86 -3.50
C LYS A 366 -7.83 3.82 -2.48
N GLY A 367 -6.74 4.55 -2.70
CA GLY A 367 -5.62 4.75 -1.77
C GLY A 367 -4.26 4.22 -2.15
N LEU A 368 -4.15 3.49 -3.25
CA LEU A 368 -2.99 2.67 -3.51
C LEU A 368 -1.86 3.46 -4.18
N SER A 369 -1.15 4.25 -3.39
CA SER A 369 0.02 5.02 -3.83
C SER A 369 1.12 5.04 -2.77
N GLY A 370 2.36 5.19 -3.20
CA GLY A 370 3.52 5.44 -2.34
C GLY A 370 4.52 6.35 -3.05
N ILE A 371 5.37 7.04 -2.29
CA ILE A 371 6.31 8.02 -2.81
C ILE A 371 7.74 7.62 -2.43
N LEU A 372 8.57 7.42 -3.44
CA LEU A 372 10.02 7.37 -3.34
C LEU A 372 10.59 8.76 -3.67
N SER A 373 11.09 9.43 -2.64
CA SER A 373 11.71 10.75 -2.74
C SER A 373 13.21 10.61 -3.00
N VAL A 374 13.65 10.99 -4.19
CA VAL A 374 15.06 10.99 -4.59
C VAL A 374 15.60 12.41 -4.56
N THR A 375 16.68 12.61 -3.82
CA THR A 375 17.39 13.90 -3.76
C THR A 375 18.75 13.80 -4.44
N GLY A 376 19.27 14.91 -4.96
CA GLY A 376 20.58 14.90 -5.61
C GLY A 376 20.74 16.01 -6.63
N LYS A 377 21.80 15.90 -7.43
CA LYS A 377 22.09 16.85 -8.51
C LYS A 377 21.30 16.47 -9.76
N GLU A 378 20.68 17.45 -10.39
CA GLU A 378 20.05 17.30 -11.72
C GLU A 378 21.05 16.82 -12.77
N ASP A 379 20.63 15.88 -13.62
CA ASP A 379 21.34 15.50 -14.84
C ASP A 379 20.48 15.82 -16.08
N TYR A 380 20.73 17.00 -16.64
CA TYR A 380 20.03 17.49 -17.82
C TYR A 380 20.36 16.71 -19.12
N THR A 381 21.33 15.78 -19.08
CA THR A 381 21.56 14.87 -20.21
C THR A 381 20.56 13.72 -20.24
N ILE A 382 19.92 13.42 -19.10
CA ILE A 382 18.91 12.37 -18.94
C ILE A 382 17.50 12.98 -19.03
N PHE A 383 17.22 14.00 -18.22
CA PHE A 383 15.92 14.67 -18.22
C PHE A 383 16.08 16.18 -18.14
N HIS A 384 15.54 16.89 -19.12
CA HIS A 384 15.56 18.35 -19.18
C HIS A 384 14.22 18.87 -19.68
N SER A 385 13.74 19.94 -19.05
CA SER A 385 12.56 20.68 -19.49
C SER A 385 12.82 22.18 -19.34
N THR A 386 12.25 22.96 -20.27
CA THR A 386 12.14 24.42 -20.12
C THR A 386 11.04 24.80 -19.13
N GLU A 387 10.11 23.88 -18.87
CA GLU A 387 9.07 24.03 -17.87
C GLU A 387 9.60 23.66 -16.48
N LYS A 388 9.14 24.38 -15.46
CA LYS A 388 9.49 24.05 -14.07
C LYS A 388 8.87 22.71 -13.69
N ILE A 389 9.69 21.79 -13.16
CA ILE A 389 9.20 20.52 -12.62
C ILE A 389 8.30 20.82 -11.41
N ASP A 390 7.08 20.29 -11.46
CA ASP A 390 6.21 20.27 -10.30
C ASP A 390 6.51 18.99 -9.50
N HIS A 391 7.28 19.11 -8.43
CA HIS A 391 7.59 18.00 -7.54
C HIS A 391 6.37 17.50 -6.74
N SER A 392 5.22 18.19 -6.84
CA SER A 392 3.92 17.74 -6.33
C SER A 392 3.02 17.13 -7.42
N SER A 393 3.51 17.01 -8.66
CA SER A 393 2.80 16.28 -9.72
C SER A 393 3.00 14.78 -9.55
N GLY A 394 1.93 13.99 -9.69
CA GLY A 394 2.01 12.52 -9.51
C GLY A 394 0.88 11.84 -8.73
N HIS A 395 -0.25 12.53 -8.52
CA HIS A 395 -1.40 12.18 -7.66
C HIS A 395 -1.27 12.67 -6.21
#